data_AF-A0A5C3LHX3-F1
#
_entry.id   AF-A0A5C3LHX3-F1
#
_cell.length_a   1.000
_cell.length_b   1.000
_cell.length_c   1.000
_cell.angle_alpha   90.00
_cell.angle_beta   90.00
_cell.angle_gamma   90.00
#
_symmetry.space_group_name_H-M   'P 1'
#
loop_
_entity.id
_entity.type
_entity.pdbx_description
1 polymer ?
#
loop_
_entity_poly.entity_id
_entity_poly.type
_entity_poly.pdbx_seq_one_letter_code
_entity_poly.pdbx_strand_id
1 'polypeptide(L)'
;MVGLKAISLLFPLSFPQIRDLAPPISTATLLSFAALGASYHILAPQYSTQKQLSWILTTVSSAVMTIMSLPFMYDYFMHGGRVQYIRTLSTFSIAAVRFFQGYLAADLTIGTVYYRDQLSTLTGWIHHLVYILVVELAVRRSWTHIFCLAAIMEVCQ
;
A
#
# COMPACT_ATOMS: atom_id res chain seq x y z
N MET A 1 -46.36 -19.70 -6.52
CA MET A 1 -44.90 -19.85 -6.68
C MET A 1 -44.40 -19.01 -7.86
N VAL A 2 -44.38 -17.68 -7.69
CA VAL A 2 -43.79 -16.72 -8.64
C VAL A 2 -43.15 -15.65 -7.75
N GLY A 3 -41.83 -15.66 -7.59
CA GLY A 3 -41.20 -14.71 -6.65
C GLY A 3 -39.72 -14.88 -6.31
N LEU A 4 -38.99 -15.81 -6.93
CA LEU A 4 -37.56 -16.01 -6.63
C LEU A 4 -36.59 -15.86 -7.82
N LYS A 5 -37.08 -15.50 -9.02
CA LYS A 5 -36.24 -15.32 -10.22
C LYS A 5 -35.91 -13.85 -10.55
N ALA A 6 -36.43 -12.88 -9.80
CA ALA A 6 -36.24 -11.45 -10.10
C ALA A 6 -34.99 -10.82 -9.46
N ILE A 7 -34.38 -11.46 -8.45
CA ILE A 7 -33.25 -10.88 -7.71
C ILE A 7 -31.91 -11.07 -8.42
N SER A 8 -31.80 -12.03 -9.35
CA SER A 8 -30.58 -12.29 -10.12
C SER A 8 -30.31 -11.29 -11.26
N LEU A 9 -31.19 -10.31 -11.49
CA LEU A 9 -31.06 -9.31 -12.57
C LEU A 9 -30.54 -7.95 -12.09
N LEU A 10 -30.35 -7.73 -10.77
CA LEU A 10 -29.93 -6.43 -10.22
C LEU A 10 -28.43 -6.33 -9.90
N PHE A 11 -27.68 -7.43 -9.96
CA PHE A 11 -26.22 -7.42 -9.76
C PHE A 11 -25.57 -8.49 -10.63
N PRO A 12 -24.89 -8.15 -11.74
CA PRO A 12 -23.89 -9.04 -12.30
C PRO A 12 -22.63 -8.90 -11.44
N LEU A 13 -22.69 -9.33 -10.18
CA LEU A 13 -21.47 -9.70 -9.45
C LEU A 13 -21.13 -11.10 -9.92
N SER A 14 -20.61 -11.21 -11.15
CA SER A 14 -19.76 -12.33 -11.52
C SER A 14 -18.57 -12.27 -10.57
N PHE A 15 -18.64 -13.02 -9.47
CA PHE A 15 -17.46 -13.27 -8.65
C PHE A 15 -16.39 -13.85 -9.58
N PRO A 16 -15.23 -13.20 -9.75
CA PRO A 16 -14.13 -13.79 -10.47
C PRO A 16 -13.81 -15.13 -9.82
N GLN A 17 -13.57 -16.13 -10.68
CA GLN A 17 -13.24 -17.48 -10.27
C GLN A 17 -12.12 -17.42 -9.20
N ILE A 18 -12.37 -18.02 -8.03
CA ILE A 18 -11.51 -17.94 -6.84
C ILE A 18 -10.05 -18.36 -7.12
N ARG A 19 -9.79 -19.03 -8.25
CA ARG A 19 -8.47 -19.47 -8.71
C ARG A 19 -7.58 -18.33 -9.24
N ASP A 20 -8.12 -17.17 -9.58
CA ASP A 20 -7.36 -15.96 -9.94
C ASP A 20 -7.17 -14.99 -8.75
N LEU A 21 -7.52 -15.42 -7.52
CA LEU A 21 -7.58 -14.55 -6.34
C LEU A 21 -6.25 -14.29 -5.65
N ALA A 22 -5.13 -14.74 -6.17
CA ALA A 22 -3.81 -14.27 -5.75
C ALA A 22 -3.03 -13.97 -7.03
N PRO A 23 -2.92 -12.70 -7.48
CA PRO A 23 -1.96 -12.41 -8.53
C PRO A 23 -0.58 -12.80 -8.00
N PRO A 24 0.33 -13.23 -8.89
CA PRO A 24 1.70 -13.46 -8.49
C PRO A 24 2.20 -12.19 -7.78
N ILE A 25 2.88 -12.37 -6.64
CA ILE A 25 3.57 -11.27 -5.96
C ILE A 25 4.36 -10.54 -7.04
N SER A 26 4.01 -9.27 -7.26
CA SER A 26 4.61 -8.54 -8.36
C SER A 26 6.12 -8.47 -8.16
N THR A 27 6.88 -8.56 -9.26
CA THR A 27 8.33 -8.34 -9.23
C THR A 27 8.67 -7.00 -8.55
N ALA A 28 7.85 -5.96 -8.78
CA ALA A 28 7.98 -4.67 -8.10
C ALA A 28 7.87 -4.77 -6.57
N THR A 29 6.96 -5.60 -6.05
CA THR A 29 6.82 -5.85 -4.60
C THR A 29 8.06 -6.53 -4.03
N LEU A 30 8.57 -7.57 -4.70
CA LEU A 30 9.76 -8.30 -4.26
C LEU A 30 11.00 -7.39 -4.30
N LEU A 31 11.17 -6.62 -5.37
CA LEU A 31 12.27 -5.67 -5.51
C LEU A 31 12.20 -4.58 -4.44
N SER A 32 11.01 -4.05 -4.15
CA SER A 32 10.84 -3.03 -3.12
C SER A 32 11.12 -3.59 -1.72
N PHE A 33 10.62 -4.80 -1.42
CA PHE A 33 10.94 -5.50 -0.17
C PHE A 33 12.45 -5.69 0.01
N ALA A 34 13.14 -6.19 -1.02
CA ALA A 34 14.58 -6.41 -0.97
C ALA A 34 15.36 -5.08 -0.84
N ALA A 35 14.97 -4.06 -1.59
CA ALA A 35 15.61 -2.74 -1.54
C ALA A 35 15.45 -2.07 -0.17
N LEU A 36 14.27 -2.17 0.44
CA LEU A 36 14.00 -1.65 1.78
C LEU A 36 14.72 -2.46 2.86
N GLY A 37 14.79 -3.79 2.72
CA GLY A 37 15.62 -4.61 3.60
C GLY A 37 17.10 -4.23 3.54
N ALA A 38 17.62 -4.02 2.33
CA ALA A 38 18.98 -3.55 2.13
C ALA A 38 19.20 -2.15 2.73
N SER A 39 18.27 -1.20 2.52
CA SER A 39 18.39 0.15 3.08
C SER A 39 18.37 0.11 4.61
N TYR A 40 17.56 -0.74 5.23
CA TYR A 40 17.57 -0.96 6.67
C TYR A 40 18.94 -1.43 7.15
N HIS A 41 19.52 -2.48 6.54
CA HIS A 41 20.82 -3.01 6.98
C HIS A 41 21.99 -2.04 6.75
N ILE A 42 21.89 -1.17 5.75
CA ILE A 42 22.88 -0.11 5.50
C ILE A 42 22.79 0.99 6.56
N LEU A 43 21.57 1.37 6.96
CA LEU A 43 21.33 2.50 7.86
C LEU A 43 21.33 2.12 9.34
N ALA A 44 20.93 0.89 9.68
CA ALA A 44 20.80 0.41 11.06
C ALA A 44 22.08 0.61 11.91
N PRO A 45 23.31 0.41 11.41
CA PRO A 45 24.53 0.64 12.19
C PRO A 45 24.71 2.09 12.69
N GLN A 46 23.98 3.06 12.10
CA GLN A 46 24.05 4.48 12.49
C GLN A 46 23.19 4.80 13.72
N TYR A 47 22.38 3.86 14.19
CA TYR A 47 21.42 4.07 15.27
C TYR A 47 21.60 3.04 16.37
N SER A 48 21.38 3.45 17.63
CA SER A 48 21.61 2.61 18.81
C SER A 48 20.33 2.19 19.51
N THR A 49 19.23 2.93 19.31
CA THR A 49 17.96 2.65 20.01
C THR A 49 16.99 1.91 19.11
N GLN A 50 16.24 0.96 19.69
CA GLN A 50 15.17 0.23 19.00
C GLN A 50 14.12 1.16 18.38
N LYS A 51 13.84 2.28 19.05
CA LYS A 51 12.94 3.31 18.56
C LYS A 51 13.44 3.95 17.27
N GLN A 52 14.71 4.36 17.22
CA GLN A 52 15.30 4.92 16.00
C GLN A 52 15.34 3.89 14.86
N LEU A 53 15.70 2.64 15.17
CA LEU A 53 15.70 1.56 14.18
C LEU A 53 14.31 1.35 13.58
N SER A 54 13.25 1.40 14.40
CA SER A 54 11.87 1.27 13.93
C SER A 54 11.40 2.38 12.99
N TRP A 55 12.09 3.52 12.96
CA TRP A 55 11.74 4.65 12.10
C TRP A 55 12.40 4.62 10.73
N ILE A 56 13.43 3.80 10.52
CA ILE A 56 14.21 3.81 9.28
C ILE A 56 13.31 3.52 8.07
N LEU A 57 12.62 2.37 8.10
CA LEU A 57 11.78 1.94 6.98
C LEU A 57 10.61 2.88 6.75
N THR A 58 9.95 3.30 7.82
CA THR A 58 8.81 4.23 7.76
C THR A 58 9.23 5.58 7.18
N THR A 59 10.38 6.13 7.59
CA THR A 59 10.90 7.41 7.05
C THR A 59 11.25 7.30 5.57
N VAL A 60 11.88 6.20 5.16
CA VAL A 60 12.21 5.98 3.74
C VAL A 60 10.95 5.82 2.90
N SER A 61 9.99 5.02 3.40
CA SER A 61 8.72 4.78 2.72
C SER A 61 7.89 6.05 2.61
N SER A 62 7.76 6.83 3.68
CA SER A 62 6.97 8.06 3.70
C SER A 62 7.51 9.11 2.74
N ALA A 63 8.85 9.26 2.66
CA ALA A 63 9.49 10.14 1.69
C ALA A 63 9.18 9.73 0.25
N VAL A 64 9.32 8.43 -0.08
CA VAL A 64 9.03 7.91 -1.42
C VAL A 64 7.54 8.08 -1.77
N MET A 65 6.64 7.68 -0.87
CA MET A 65 5.20 7.76 -1.09
C MET A 65 4.70 9.20 -1.21
N THR A 66 5.27 10.11 -0.43
CA THR A 66 5.01 11.55 -0.57
C THR A 66 5.35 12.02 -1.97
N ILE A 67 6.56 11.76 -2.46
CA ILE A 67 7.00 12.15 -3.81
C ILE A 67 6.09 11.53 -4.88
N MET A 68 5.77 10.24 -4.75
CA MET A 68 4.91 9.54 -5.71
C MET A 68 3.45 10.02 -5.70
N SER A 69 2.97 10.58 -4.59
CA SER A 69 1.61 11.12 -4.49
C SER A 69 1.41 12.48 -5.18
N LEU A 70 2.49 13.25 -5.37
CA LEU A 70 2.43 14.64 -5.85
C LEU A 70 1.66 14.84 -7.17
N PRO A 71 1.82 14.01 -8.22
CA PRO A 71 1.07 14.20 -9.46
C PRO A 71 -0.45 14.07 -9.27
N PHE A 72 -0.89 13.19 -8.37
CA PHE A 72 -2.31 12.98 -8.07
C PHE A 72 -2.86 14.11 -7.20
N MET A 73 -2.04 14.59 -6.26
CA MET A 73 -2.38 15.73 -5.41
C MET A 73 -2.51 17.02 -6.23
N TYR A 74 -1.62 17.22 -7.19
CA TYR A 74 -1.70 18.33 -8.13
C TYR A 74 -3.04 18.33 -8.88
N ASP A 75 -3.47 17.20 -9.43
CA ASP A 75 -4.76 17.11 -10.12
C ASP A 75 -5.92 17.38 -9.17
N TYR A 76 -5.88 16.85 -7.95
CA TYR A 76 -6.92 17.05 -6.97
C TYR A 76 -7.13 18.54 -6.66
N PHE A 77 -6.05 19.29 -6.41
CA PHE A 77 -6.14 20.73 -6.14
C PHE A 77 -6.53 21.55 -7.38
N MET A 78 -5.98 21.23 -8.55
CA MET A 78 -6.29 21.97 -9.79
C MET A 78 -7.74 21.79 -10.25
N HIS A 79 -8.39 20.70 -9.86
CA HIS A 79 -9.80 20.44 -10.17
C HIS A 79 -10.74 20.68 -8.97
N GLY A 80 -10.31 21.47 -7.98
CA GLY A 80 -11.16 21.90 -6.86
C GLY A 80 -11.62 20.77 -5.93
N GLY A 81 -10.76 19.77 -5.71
CA GLY A 81 -11.02 18.65 -4.81
C GLY A 81 -11.87 17.52 -5.40
N ARG A 82 -12.00 17.46 -6.73
CA ARG A 82 -12.86 16.47 -7.40
C ARG A 82 -12.04 15.24 -7.84
N VAL A 83 -12.19 14.15 -7.08
CA VAL A 83 -11.47 12.87 -7.27
C VAL A 83 -11.61 12.30 -8.69
N GLN A 84 -12.76 12.53 -9.35
CA GLN A 84 -13.04 12.06 -10.71
C GLN A 84 -12.09 12.60 -11.80
N TYR A 85 -11.33 13.66 -11.53
CA TYR A 85 -10.38 14.25 -12.49
C TYR A 85 -8.92 13.86 -12.21
N ILE A 86 -8.68 12.96 -11.26
CA ILE A 86 -7.34 12.48 -10.96
C ILE A 86 -6.86 11.58 -12.10
N ARG A 87 -5.67 11.86 -12.64
CA ARG A 87 -5.07 11.06 -13.71
C ARG A 87 -4.95 9.58 -13.34
N THR A 88 -5.31 8.72 -14.29
CA THR A 88 -5.08 7.28 -14.20
C THR A 88 -3.71 6.95 -14.82
N LEU A 89 -2.63 7.14 -14.07
CA LEU A 89 -1.29 6.69 -14.48
C LEU A 89 -1.10 5.22 -14.08
N SER A 90 -1.64 4.29 -14.85
CA SER A 90 -1.73 2.86 -14.46
C SER A 90 -0.37 2.28 -14.06
N THR A 91 0.66 2.35 -14.90
CA THR A 91 1.98 1.79 -14.58
C THR A 91 2.63 2.46 -13.36
N PHE A 92 2.58 3.80 -13.29
CA PHE A 92 3.21 4.56 -12.20
C PHE A 92 2.50 4.35 -10.86
N SER A 93 1.17 4.45 -10.84
CA SER A 93 0.37 4.22 -9.63
C SER A 93 0.44 2.76 -9.17
N ILE A 94 0.47 1.78 -10.09
CA ILE A 94 0.71 0.38 -9.74
C ILE A 94 2.10 0.22 -9.12
N ALA A 95 3.14 0.80 -9.71
CA ALA A 95 4.49 0.72 -9.13
C ALA A 95 4.55 1.32 -7.71
N ALA A 96 3.91 2.48 -7.50
CA ALA A 96 3.84 3.13 -6.18
C ALA A 96 3.16 2.26 -5.12
N VAL A 97 1.97 1.72 -5.43
CA VAL A 97 1.27 0.89 -4.44
C VAL A 97 1.97 -0.45 -4.22
N ARG A 98 2.65 -1.01 -5.24
CA ARG A 98 3.47 -2.23 -5.08
C ARG A 98 4.73 -1.98 -4.26
N PHE A 99 5.32 -0.79 -4.35
CA PHE A 99 6.37 -0.34 -3.43
C PHE A 99 5.87 -0.27 -1.99
N PHE A 100 4.74 0.40 -1.77
CA PHE A 100 4.13 0.50 -0.44
C PHE A 100 3.81 -0.88 0.16
N GLN A 101 3.27 -1.80 -0.64
CA GLN A 101 3.04 -3.18 -0.21
C GLN A 101 4.34 -3.91 0.16
N GLY A 102 5.43 -3.67 -0.58
CA GLY A 102 6.77 -4.17 -0.24
C GLY A 102 7.29 -3.60 1.09
N TYR A 103 7.05 -2.31 1.35
CA TYR A 103 7.32 -1.67 2.64
C TYR A 103 6.57 -2.34 3.79
N LEU A 104 5.25 -2.55 3.65
CA LEU A 104 4.46 -3.17 4.72
C LEU A 104 4.98 -4.57 5.08
N ALA A 105 5.35 -5.35 4.07
CA ALA A 105 5.95 -6.66 4.27
C ALA A 105 7.35 -6.58 4.91
N ALA A 106 8.18 -5.62 4.48
CA ALA A 106 9.51 -5.39 5.03
C ALA A 106 9.44 -4.94 6.49
N ASP A 107 8.54 -4.03 6.84
CA ASP A 107 8.39 -3.53 8.21
C ASP A 107 7.91 -4.63 9.17
N LEU A 108 6.96 -5.47 8.75
CA LEU A 108 6.55 -6.64 9.52
C LEU A 108 7.72 -7.64 9.71
N THR A 109 8.50 -7.88 8.65
CA THR A 109 9.61 -8.86 8.69
C THR A 109 10.79 -8.35 9.51
N ILE A 110 11.16 -7.09 9.36
CA ILE A 110 12.29 -6.52 10.09
C ILE A 110 11.86 -6.21 11.52
N GLY A 111 10.68 -5.65 11.72
CA GLY A 111 10.18 -5.33 13.06
C GLY A 111 9.95 -6.56 13.93
N THR A 112 9.59 -7.72 13.34
CA THR A 112 9.53 -8.98 14.10
C THR A 112 10.88 -9.45 14.61
N VAL A 113 11.93 -9.23 13.83
CA VAL A 113 13.28 -9.74 14.10
C VAL A 113 14.05 -8.79 15.00
N TYR A 114 13.99 -7.48 14.72
CA TYR A 114 14.90 -6.50 15.30
C TYR A 114 14.28 -5.64 16.39
N TYR A 115 13.03 -5.17 16.23
CA TYR A 115 12.39 -4.18 17.12
C TYR A 115 10.96 -4.56 17.52
N ARG A 116 10.75 -5.82 17.92
CA ARG A 116 9.41 -6.37 18.21
C ARG A 116 8.62 -5.56 19.23
N ASP A 117 9.29 -5.01 20.25
CA ASP A 117 8.67 -4.21 21.31
C ASP A 117 8.12 -2.87 20.82
N GLN A 118 8.53 -2.42 19.63
CA GLN A 118 7.99 -1.21 18.99
C GLN A 118 6.76 -1.50 18.12
N LEU A 119 6.49 -2.77 17.80
CA LEU A 119 5.31 -3.17 17.02
C LEU A 119 4.11 -3.38 17.95
N SER A 120 3.28 -2.35 18.13
CA SER A 120 2.01 -2.53 18.82
C SER A 120 1.06 -3.44 18.01
N THR A 121 0.22 -4.23 18.69
CA THR A 121 -0.67 -5.21 18.04
C THR A 121 -1.73 -4.55 17.16
N LEU A 122 -2.24 -3.38 17.57
CA LEU A 122 -3.31 -2.67 16.87
C LEU A 122 -2.76 -1.70 15.81
N THR A 123 -1.64 -1.02 16.08
CA THR A 123 -1.09 0.02 15.17
C THR A 123 -0.02 -0.50 14.23
N GLY A 124 0.71 -1.56 14.60
CA GLY A 124 1.72 -2.19 13.73
C GLY A 124 1.10 -3.35 12.96
N TRP A 125 0.85 -4.45 13.66
CA TRP A 125 0.55 -5.75 13.04
C TRP A 125 -0.72 -5.80 12.21
N ILE A 126 -1.86 -5.52 12.83
CA ILE A 126 -3.17 -5.63 12.16
C ILE A 126 -3.29 -4.57 11.08
N HIS A 127 -2.85 -3.34 11.36
CA HIS A 127 -2.88 -2.23 10.41
C HIS A 127 -2.11 -2.58 9.13
N HIS A 128 -0.86 -3.05 9.23
CA HIS A 128 -0.03 -3.36 8.06
C HIS A 128 -0.61 -4.52 7.25
N LEU A 129 -1.12 -5.56 7.91
CA LEU A 129 -1.79 -6.68 7.24
C LEU A 129 -3.06 -6.23 6.50
N VAL A 130 -3.88 -5.38 7.11
CA VAL A 130 -5.07 -4.81 6.46
C VAL A 130 -4.67 -3.99 5.24
N TYR A 131 -3.64 -3.14 5.34
CA TYR A 131 -3.19 -2.34 4.23
C TYR A 131 -2.63 -3.17 3.06
N ILE A 132 -1.96 -4.30 3.33
CA ILE A 132 -1.55 -5.23 2.27
C ILE A 132 -2.78 -5.70 1.47
N LEU A 133 -3.88 -6.04 2.16
CA LEU A 133 -5.12 -6.47 1.51
C LEU A 133 -5.83 -5.33 0.77
N VAL A 134 -5.87 -4.12 1.36
CA VAL A 134 -6.49 -2.93 0.75
C VAL A 134 -5.75 -2.53 -0.53
N VAL A 135 -4.41 -2.54 -0.50
CA VAL A 135 -3.59 -2.27 -1.69
C VAL A 135 -3.86 -3.29 -2.78
N GLU A 136 -3.90 -4.57 -2.42
CA GLU A 136 -4.19 -5.65 -3.36
C GLU A 136 -5.58 -5.50 -3.99
N LEU A 137 -6.59 -5.13 -3.18
CA LEU A 137 -7.92 -4.79 -3.68
C LEU A 137 -7.90 -3.57 -4.62
N ALA A 138 -7.15 -2.52 -4.28
CA ALA A 138 -7.01 -1.33 -5.10
C ALA A 138 -6.38 -1.64 -6.47
N VAL A 139 -5.41 -2.56 -6.52
CA VAL A 139 -4.83 -3.02 -7.79
C VAL A 139 -5.89 -3.76 -8.62
N ARG A 140 -6.63 -4.70 -8.04
CA ARG A 140 -7.65 -5.48 -8.77
C ARG A 140 -8.83 -4.66 -9.27
N ARG A 141 -9.16 -3.57 -8.57
CA ARG A 141 -10.25 -2.65 -8.94
C ARG A 141 -9.76 -1.47 -9.79
N SER A 142 -8.47 -1.42 -10.13
CA SER A 142 -7.85 -0.31 -10.86
C SER A 142 -7.99 1.05 -10.14
N TRP A 143 -8.02 1.03 -8.80
CA TRP A 143 -8.13 2.20 -7.92
C TRP A 143 -6.77 2.68 -7.38
N THR A 144 -5.66 2.25 -7.99
CA THR A 144 -4.30 2.57 -7.56
C THR A 144 -4.02 4.07 -7.51
N HIS A 145 -4.57 4.85 -8.45
CA HIS A 145 -4.45 6.31 -8.49
C HIS A 145 -5.16 7.00 -7.30
N ILE A 146 -6.31 6.47 -6.86
CA ILE A 146 -7.03 6.97 -5.67
C ILE A 146 -6.24 6.64 -4.41
N PHE A 147 -5.64 5.44 -4.35
CA PHE A 147 -4.75 5.08 -3.25
C PHE A 147 -3.53 6.01 -3.20
N CYS A 148 -2.89 6.28 -4.35
CA CYS A 148 -1.75 7.20 -4.42
C CYS A 148 -2.11 8.64 -4.03
N LEU A 149 -3.33 9.10 -4.30
CA LEU A 149 -3.81 10.38 -3.77
C LEU A 149 -3.85 10.35 -2.24
N ALA A 150 -4.44 9.30 -1.67
CA ALA A 150 -4.57 9.15 -0.22
C ALA A 150 -3.19 8.97 0.47
N ALA A 151 -2.20 8.46 -0.24
CA ALA A 151 -0.84 8.26 0.28
C ALA A 151 -0.10 9.55 0.65
N ILE A 152 -0.65 10.74 0.36
CA ILE A 152 -0.11 12.00 0.91
C ILE A 152 -0.14 12.05 2.45
N MET A 153 -0.99 11.24 3.09
CA MET A 153 -1.08 11.19 4.55
C MET A 153 0.25 10.77 5.21
N GLU A 154 1.16 10.15 4.44
CA GLU A 154 2.53 9.84 4.86
C GLU A 154 3.37 11.08 5.18
N VAL A 155 2.97 12.29 4.76
CA VAL A 155 3.63 13.56 5.15
C VAL A 155 3.54 13.80 6.67
N CYS A 156 2.58 13.20 7.36
CA CYS A 156 2.31 13.43 8.79
C CYS A 156 2.65 12.23 9.70
N GLN A 157 3.39 11.24 9.20
CA GLN A 157 3.64 9.96 9.89
C GLN A 157 4.91 9.95 10.74
#